data_AF-Q4JHU4-F1
#
_entry.id   AF-Q4JHU4-F1
#
_cell.length_a   1.000
_cell.length_b   1.000
_cell.length_c   1.000
_cell.angle_alpha   90.00
_cell.angle_beta   90.00
_cell.angle_gamma   90.00
#
_symmetry.space_group_name_H-M   'P 1'
#
loop_
_entity.id
_entity.type
_entity.pdbx_description
1 polymer ?
#
loop_
_entity_poly.entity_id
_entity_poly.type
_entity_poly.pdbx_seq_one_letter_code
_entity_poly.pdbx_strand_id
1 'polypeptide(L)'
;VGTEREQNKRNIHQSLSTELDALADMKFSYVISCQKFGEQKSNGDVHAQDIIDLMARYPALRVAYIEEKEIIVDNMPHKVYSSVLIKAENNLDQEIYRIKLPGPPIIGEGKPENQDHAIIFTRGEALQTIDMNQDNYLEEAYKMRNVLQEFVRHPRDQTPTILGLREHIFTGSVSSLAGFMSY
;
A
#
# COMPACT_ATOMS: atom_id res chain seq x y z
N VAL A 1 -6.74 42.21 -20.28
CA VAL A 1 -6.95 41.17 -21.31
C VAL A 1 -5.95 40.01 -21.21
N GLY A 2 -4.65 40.23 -20.92
CA GLY A 2 -3.68 39.13 -20.73
C GLY A 2 -3.89 38.29 -19.45
N THR A 3 -4.27 38.94 -18.35
CA THR A 3 -4.39 38.32 -17.02
C THR A 3 -5.57 37.36 -16.89
N GLU A 4 -6.75 37.69 -17.42
CA GLU A 4 -7.94 36.81 -17.36
C GLU A 4 -7.79 35.55 -18.20
N ARG A 5 -7.13 35.62 -19.37
CA ARG A 5 -6.88 34.44 -20.21
C ARG A 5 -5.89 33.48 -19.58
N GLU A 6 -4.87 33.99 -18.87
CA GLU A 6 -3.92 33.15 -18.13
C GLU A 6 -4.57 32.52 -16.89
N GLN A 7 -5.38 33.29 -16.16
CA GLN A 7 -6.15 32.76 -15.02
C GLN A 7 -7.11 31.65 -15.46
N ASN A 8 -7.81 31.85 -16.58
CA ASN A 8 -8.77 30.88 -17.10
C ASN A 8 -8.08 29.61 -17.62
N LYS A 9 -6.91 29.73 -18.26
CA LYS A 9 -6.08 28.57 -18.62
C LYS A 9 -5.60 27.81 -17.38
N ARG A 10 -5.12 28.48 -16.34
CA ARG A 10 -4.71 27.83 -15.07
C ARG A 10 -5.87 27.08 -14.43
N ASN A 11 -7.05 27.67 -14.39
CA ASN A 11 -8.25 27.04 -13.84
C ASN A 11 -8.66 25.78 -14.63
N ILE A 12 -8.59 25.81 -15.97
CA ILE A 12 -8.87 24.65 -16.82
C ILE A 12 -7.81 23.54 -16.62
N HIS A 13 -6.53 23.90 -16.52
CA HIS A 13 -5.48 22.92 -16.24
C HIS A 13 -5.65 22.28 -14.86
N GLN A 14 -6.07 23.06 -13.87
CA GLN A 14 -6.32 22.57 -12.52
C GLN A 14 -7.56 21.66 -12.49
N SER A 15 -8.66 22.01 -13.17
CA SER A 15 -9.85 21.17 -13.24
C SER A 15 -9.57 19.84 -13.96
N LEU A 16 -8.82 19.87 -15.06
CA LEU A 16 -8.43 18.66 -15.78
C LEU A 16 -7.51 17.77 -14.93
N SER A 17 -6.56 18.36 -14.18
CA SER A 17 -5.72 17.61 -13.25
C SER A 17 -6.56 16.88 -12.20
N THR A 18 -7.51 17.58 -11.58
CA THR A 18 -8.39 16.99 -10.57
C THR A 18 -9.24 15.85 -11.13
N GLU A 19 -9.75 15.99 -12.36
CA GLU A 19 -10.49 14.91 -13.02
C GLU A 19 -9.60 13.69 -13.31
N LEU A 20 -8.36 13.89 -13.75
CA LEU A 20 -7.40 12.82 -14.00
C LEU A 20 -7.01 12.10 -12.70
N ASP A 21 -6.78 12.86 -11.62
CA ASP A 21 -6.47 12.30 -10.30
C ASP A 21 -7.65 11.47 -9.77
N ALA A 22 -8.88 11.97 -9.90
CA ALA A 22 -10.08 11.24 -9.52
C ALA A 22 -10.28 9.94 -10.33
N LEU A 23 -9.96 9.96 -11.64
CA LEU A 23 -9.96 8.76 -12.47
C LEU A 23 -8.88 7.76 -12.03
N ALA A 24 -7.69 8.24 -11.69
CA ALA A 24 -6.62 7.39 -11.18
C ALA A 24 -7.02 6.75 -9.84
N ASP A 25 -7.56 7.52 -8.90
CA ASP A 25 -8.03 7.04 -7.60
C ASP A 25 -9.19 6.03 -7.71
N MET A 26 -10.02 6.14 -8.75
CA MET A 26 -11.08 5.17 -9.03
C MET A 26 -10.52 3.85 -9.60
N LYS A 27 -9.39 3.91 -10.33
CA LYS A 27 -8.84 2.76 -11.06
C LYS A 27 -7.73 2.05 -10.31
N PHE A 28 -6.97 2.75 -9.49
CA PHE A 28 -5.80 2.26 -8.82
C PHE A 28 -5.93 2.46 -7.32
N SER A 29 -5.65 1.40 -6.57
CA SER A 29 -5.53 1.45 -5.12
C SER A 29 -4.11 1.06 -4.74
N TYR A 30 -3.51 1.86 -3.87
CA TYR A 30 -2.18 1.59 -3.32
C TYR A 30 -2.29 1.44 -1.81
N VAL A 31 -2.03 0.21 -1.33
CA VAL A 31 -2.09 -0.15 0.09
C VAL A 31 -0.70 -0.57 0.55
N ILE A 32 -0.17 0.13 1.55
CA ILE A 32 1.06 -0.23 2.24
C ILE A 32 0.69 -1.07 3.45
N SER A 33 1.28 -2.25 3.58
CA SER A 33 1.16 -3.03 4.82
C SER A 33 2.29 -2.67 5.76
N CYS A 34 1.96 -2.01 6.87
CA CYS A 34 2.90 -1.72 7.94
C CYS A 34 2.28 -2.13 9.28
N GLN A 35 2.38 -3.42 9.63
CA GLN A 35 1.76 -3.95 10.84
C GLN A 35 2.21 -3.23 12.12
N LYS A 36 3.48 -2.79 12.18
CA LYS A 36 4.08 -2.10 13.32
C LYS A 36 3.54 -0.70 13.59
N PHE A 37 2.87 -0.08 12.62
CA PHE A 37 2.39 1.30 12.76
C PHE A 37 1.49 1.48 14.00
N GLY A 38 0.67 0.48 14.35
CA GLY A 38 -0.20 0.56 15.54
C GLY A 38 0.58 0.67 16.85
N GLU A 39 1.60 -0.16 17.01
CA GLU A 39 2.51 -0.14 18.17
C GLU A 39 3.34 1.16 18.19
N GLN A 40 3.87 1.57 17.04
CA GLN A 40 4.63 2.83 16.92
C GLN A 40 3.77 4.03 17.32
N LYS A 41 2.51 4.06 16.88
CA LYS A 41 1.54 5.10 17.23
C LYS A 41 1.24 5.11 18.74
N SER A 42 1.02 3.95 19.37
CA SER A 42 0.75 3.89 20.81
C SER A 42 1.96 4.29 21.65
N ASN A 43 3.17 4.04 21.16
CA ASN A 43 4.42 4.31 21.88
C ASN A 43 4.93 5.74 21.65
N GLY A 44 4.31 6.53 20.76
CA GLY A 44 4.79 7.85 20.38
C GLY A 44 6.11 7.81 19.60
N ASP A 45 6.35 6.74 18.84
CA ASP A 45 7.53 6.58 17.99
C ASP A 45 7.48 7.59 16.82
N VAL A 46 8.62 8.23 16.54
CA VAL A 46 8.78 9.19 15.44
C VAL A 46 8.42 8.59 14.08
N HIS A 47 8.66 7.29 13.87
CA HIS A 47 8.34 6.61 12.62
C HIS A 47 6.83 6.60 12.32
N ALA A 48 5.97 6.69 13.34
CA ALA A 48 4.52 6.83 13.13
C ALA A 48 4.20 8.17 12.46
N GLN A 49 4.89 9.25 12.83
CA GLN A 49 4.71 10.54 12.20
C GLN A 49 5.21 10.53 10.75
N ASP A 50 6.34 9.89 10.46
CA ASP A 50 6.86 9.77 9.10
C ASP A 50 5.85 9.06 8.16
N ILE A 51 5.15 8.05 8.66
CA ILE A 51 4.10 7.34 7.90
C ILE A 51 2.88 8.25 7.66
N ILE A 52 2.48 9.06 8.65
CA ILE A 52 1.39 10.04 8.49
C ILE A 52 1.77 11.10 7.46
N ASP A 53 2.99 11.64 7.54
CA ASP A 53 3.51 12.65 6.62
C ASP A 53 3.60 12.09 5.19
N LEU A 54 3.99 10.82 5.04
CA LEU A 54 4.01 10.13 3.74
C LEU A 54 2.60 10.04 3.14
N MET A 55 1.59 9.63 3.92
CA MET A 55 0.20 9.59 3.46
C MET A 55 -0.34 10.99 3.16
N ALA A 56 0.03 12.01 3.93
CA ALA A 56 -0.38 13.38 3.69
C ALA A 56 0.22 13.93 2.38
N ARG A 57 1.46 13.57 2.07
CA ARG A 57 2.14 13.93 0.81
C ARG A 57 1.54 13.22 -0.40
N TYR A 58 1.04 12.00 -0.23
CA TYR A 58 0.46 11.19 -1.29
C TYR A 58 -0.95 10.71 -0.89
N PRO A 59 -2.00 11.52 -1.15
CA PRO A 59 -3.35 11.26 -0.65
C PRO A 59 -3.99 9.94 -1.10
N ALA A 60 -3.51 9.35 -2.20
CA ALA A 60 -3.97 8.05 -2.69
C ALA A 60 -3.44 6.86 -1.85
N LEU A 61 -2.38 7.06 -1.05
CA LEU A 61 -1.81 6.03 -0.20
C LEU A 61 -2.77 5.68 0.94
N ARG A 62 -2.90 4.38 1.17
CA ARG A 62 -3.58 3.83 2.33
C ARG A 62 -2.60 2.95 3.08
N VAL A 63 -2.64 2.97 4.41
CA VAL A 63 -1.79 2.14 5.25
C VAL A 63 -2.68 1.15 6.00
N ALA A 64 -2.34 -0.13 5.89
CA ALA A 64 -2.93 -1.19 6.67
C ALA A 64 -1.99 -1.52 7.84
N TYR A 65 -2.51 -1.58 9.06
CA TYR A 65 -1.73 -1.94 10.24
C TYR A 65 -2.50 -2.82 11.23
N ILE A 66 -1.78 -3.37 12.22
CA ILE A 66 -2.37 -4.14 13.31
C ILE A 66 -2.45 -3.28 14.56
N GLU A 67 -3.66 -3.18 15.10
CA GLU A 67 -3.91 -2.59 16.41
C GLU A 67 -4.06 -3.69 17.46
N GLU A 68 -3.27 -3.64 18.52
CA GLU A 68 -3.42 -4.44 19.73
C GLU A 68 -3.98 -3.54 20.84
N LYS A 69 -5.11 -3.94 21.43
CA LYS A 69 -5.70 -3.26 22.59
C LYS A 69 -5.95 -4.26 23.72
N GLU A 70 -5.68 -3.82 24.94
CA GLU A 70 -6.09 -4.56 26.13
C GLU A 70 -7.48 -4.09 26.57
N ILE A 71 -8.40 -5.04 26.75
CA ILE A 71 -9.73 -4.80 27.30
C ILE A 71 -9.93 -5.66 28.54
N ILE A 72 -10.78 -5.21 29.47
CA ILE A 72 -11.15 -6.00 30.64
C ILE A 72 -12.47 -6.72 30.36
N VAL A 73 -12.45 -8.05 30.43
CA VAL A 73 -13.64 -8.91 30.36
C VAL A 73 -13.63 -9.77 31.61
N ASP A 74 -14.72 -9.76 32.39
CA ASP A 74 -14.86 -10.51 33.65
C ASP A 74 -13.70 -10.27 34.65
N ASN A 75 -13.30 -9.01 34.83
CA ASN A 75 -12.15 -8.58 35.64
C ASN A 75 -10.79 -9.16 35.20
N MET A 76 -10.69 -9.73 34.01
CA MET A 76 -9.46 -10.28 33.44
C MET A 76 -9.04 -9.51 32.19
N PRO A 77 -7.74 -9.16 32.05
CA PRO A 77 -7.24 -8.50 30.86
C PRO A 77 -7.23 -9.46 29.67
N HIS A 78 -7.74 -9.00 28.53
CA HIS A 78 -7.80 -9.72 27.27
C HIS A 78 -7.26 -8.84 26.15
N LYS A 79 -6.40 -9.41 25.31
CA LYS A 79 -5.89 -8.74 24.12
C LYS A 79 -6.87 -8.90 22.97
N VAL A 80 -7.21 -7.79 22.32
CA VAL A 80 -8.01 -7.74 21.11
C VAL A 80 -7.15 -7.18 19.98
N TYR A 81 -7.16 -7.92 18.87
CA TYR A 81 -6.43 -7.59 17.66
C TYR A 81 -7.40 -7.07 16.61
N SER A 82 -7.05 -5.98 15.94
CA SER A 82 -7.78 -5.47 14.79
C SER A 82 -6.83 -5.18 13.65
N SER A 83 -7.21 -5.55 12.44
CA SER A 83 -6.59 -5.06 11.21
C SER A 83 -7.32 -3.78 10.79
N VAL A 84 -6.56 -2.70 10.60
CA VAL A 84 -7.11 -1.35 10.39
C VAL A 84 -6.51 -0.76 9.12
N LEU A 85 -7.36 -0.20 8.26
CA LEU A 85 -6.96 0.56 7.07
C LEU A 85 -7.20 2.04 7.33
N ILE A 86 -6.17 2.85 7.10
CA ILE A 86 -6.20 4.31 7.26
C ILE A 86 -5.78 5.03 5.98
N LYS A 87 -6.17 6.30 5.89
CA LYS A 87 -5.62 7.31 4.96
C LYS A 87 -5.27 8.57 5.75
N ALA A 88 -4.49 9.48 5.16
CA ALA A 88 -4.36 10.83 5.71
C ALA A 88 -5.52 11.72 5.24
N GLU A 89 -6.10 12.48 6.16
CA GLU A 89 -7.03 13.57 5.89
C GLU A 89 -6.65 14.76 6.80
N ASN A 90 -6.35 15.92 6.22
CA ASN A 90 -5.88 17.10 6.95
C ASN A 90 -4.66 16.85 7.87
N ASN A 91 -3.68 16.08 7.38
CA ASN A 91 -2.47 15.66 8.13
C ASN A 91 -2.75 14.81 9.38
N LEU A 92 -3.94 14.22 9.48
CA LEU A 92 -4.31 13.28 10.53
C LEU A 92 -4.64 11.93 9.90
N ASP A 93 -4.34 10.85 10.61
CA ASP A 93 -4.77 9.53 10.17
C ASP A 93 -6.27 9.36 10.42
N GLN A 94 -6.98 8.89 9.39
CA GLN A 94 -8.39 8.61 9.44
C GLN A 94 -8.65 7.15 9.10
N GLU A 95 -9.35 6.47 10.02
CA GLU A 95 -9.81 5.10 9.84
C GLU A 95 -10.84 5.00 8.71
N ILE A 96 -10.58 4.10 7.77
CA ILE A 96 -11.50 3.75 6.68
C ILE A 96 -12.25 2.48 7.04
N TYR A 97 -11.51 1.44 7.42
CA TYR A 97 -12.05 0.13 7.75
C TYR A 97 -11.33 -0.46 8.96
N ARG A 98 -12.07 -1.26 9.72
CA ARG A 98 -11.55 -2.02 10.85
C ARG A 98 -12.18 -3.39 10.86
N ILE A 99 -11.33 -4.40 10.99
CA ILE A 99 -11.71 -5.80 11.02
C ILE A 99 -11.14 -6.39 12.30
N LYS A 100 -12.02 -6.85 13.19
CA LYS A 100 -11.60 -7.58 14.39
C LYS A 100 -11.03 -8.94 13.96
N LEU A 101 -9.85 -9.25 14.44
CA LEU A 101 -9.17 -10.52 14.18
C LEU A 101 -9.55 -11.56 15.24
N PRO A 102 -9.52 -12.87 14.90
CA PRO A 102 -9.83 -13.94 15.83
C PRO A 102 -8.71 -14.17 16.87
N GLY A 103 -7.54 -13.57 16.68
CA GLY A 103 -6.38 -13.71 17.55
C GLY A 103 -5.18 -12.91 17.01
N PRO A 104 -3.96 -13.19 17.50
CA PRO A 104 -2.74 -12.57 17.00
C PRO A 104 -2.58 -12.84 15.49
N PRO A 105 -2.32 -11.81 14.66
CA PRO A 105 -2.24 -11.97 13.21
C PRO A 105 -0.96 -12.67 12.76
N ILE A 106 0.13 -12.57 13.53
CA ILE A 106 1.45 -13.07 13.12
C ILE A 106 1.48 -14.59 13.32
N ILE A 107 1.27 -15.34 12.24
CA ILE A 107 1.29 -16.80 12.24
C ILE A 107 2.51 -17.41 11.54
N GLY A 108 3.33 -16.59 10.87
CA GLY A 108 4.47 -17.01 10.06
C GLY A 108 5.60 -15.99 9.94
N GLU A 109 6.40 -16.10 8.87
CA GLU A 109 7.54 -15.22 8.63
C GLU A 109 7.11 -13.85 8.08
N GLY A 110 7.72 -12.77 8.58
CA GLY A 110 7.15 -11.42 8.56
C GLY A 110 6.75 -10.84 7.20
N LYS A 111 7.41 -11.18 6.09
CA LYS A 111 7.13 -10.53 4.80
C LYS A 111 5.88 -11.05 4.08
N PRO A 112 5.71 -12.37 3.84
CA PRO A 112 4.43 -12.91 3.39
C PRO A 112 3.26 -12.46 4.26
N GLU A 113 3.44 -12.45 5.59
CA GLU A 113 2.43 -12.00 6.54
C GLU A 113 1.99 -10.56 6.32
N ASN A 114 2.91 -9.65 5.97
CA ASN A 114 2.54 -8.29 5.61
C ASN A 114 1.63 -8.25 4.37
N GLN A 115 1.90 -9.05 3.34
CA GLN A 115 1.07 -9.08 2.14
C GLN A 115 -0.31 -9.71 2.43
N ASP A 116 -0.33 -10.83 3.14
CA ASP A 116 -1.56 -11.55 3.52
C ASP A 116 -2.45 -10.70 4.42
N HIS A 117 -1.86 -9.94 5.35
CA HIS A 117 -2.59 -9.00 6.19
C HIS A 117 -3.34 -7.93 5.37
N ALA A 118 -2.69 -7.35 4.36
CA ALA A 118 -3.26 -6.22 3.62
C ALA A 118 -4.20 -6.64 2.49
N ILE A 119 -4.18 -7.91 2.05
CA ILE A 119 -4.98 -8.39 0.92
C ILE A 119 -6.48 -8.19 1.13
N ILE A 120 -6.96 -8.26 2.37
CA ILE A 120 -8.38 -8.07 2.71
C ILE A 120 -8.89 -6.66 2.41
N PHE A 121 -7.99 -5.69 2.26
CA PHE A 121 -8.30 -4.29 1.92
C PHE A 121 -8.15 -3.96 0.44
N THR A 122 -7.63 -4.88 -0.37
CA THR A 122 -7.50 -4.66 -1.81
C THR A 122 -8.75 -5.14 -2.54
N ARG A 123 -9.13 -4.44 -3.62
CA ARG A 123 -10.25 -4.77 -4.49
C ARG A 123 -9.83 -4.47 -5.92
N GLY A 124 -10.30 -5.27 -6.87
CA GLY A 124 -9.99 -5.09 -8.29
C GLY A 124 -9.87 -6.42 -9.02
N GLU A 125 -9.64 -6.34 -10.32
CA GLU A 125 -9.48 -7.51 -11.19
C GLU A 125 -8.05 -8.08 -11.14
N ALA A 126 -7.07 -7.25 -10.81
CA ALA A 126 -5.67 -7.63 -10.73
C ALA A 126 -5.02 -7.03 -9.48
N LEU A 127 -4.14 -7.81 -8.85
CA LEU A 127 -3.38 -7.43 -7.66
C LEU A 127 -1.89 -7.64 -7.93
N GLN A 128 -1.09 -6.60 -7.69
CA GLN A 128 0.37 -6.70 -7.67
C GLN A 128 0.82 -6.52 -6.22
N THR A 129 1.56 -7.49 -5.70
CA THR A 129 2.30 -7.34 -4.44
C THR A 129 3.76 -7.02 -4.75
N ILE A 130 4.36 -6.11 -3.97
CA ILE A 130 5.75 -5.69 -4.10
C ILE A 130 6.38 -5.84 -2.72
N ASP A 131 7.47 -6.61 -2.64
CA ASP A 131 8.28 -6.71 -1.41
C ASP A 131 9.11 -5.43 -1.25
N MET A 132 9.20 -4.90 -0.02
CA MET A 132 10.06 -3.74 0.29
C MET A 132 11.53 -3.98 -0.09
N ASN A 133 12.04 -5.22 -0.16
CA ASN A 133 13.40 -5.45 -0.64
C ASN A 133 13.54 -5.38 -2.19
N GLN A 134 12.43 -5.14 -2.89
CA GLN A 134 12.36 -5.01 -4.35
C GLN A 134 11.94 -3.61 -4.79
N ASP A 135 11.69 -2.71 -3.83
CA ASP A 135 11.21 -1.34 -3.99
C ASP A 135 12.10 -0.44 -4.86
N ASN A 136 13.39 -0.77 -4.99
CA ASN A 136 14.37 -0.02 -5.76
C ASN A 136 14.45 -0.40 -7.25
N TYR A 137 13.63 -1.36 -7.72
CA TYR A 137 13.56 -1.74 -9.13
C TYR A 137 12.35 -1.09 -9.79
N LEU A 138 12.58 -0.04 -10.56
CA LEU A 138 11.54 0.64 -11.33
C LEU A 138 10.77 -0.34 -12.24
N GLU A 139 11.44 -1.40 -12.70
CA GLU A 139 10.88 -2.48 -13.50
C GLU A 139 9.73 -3.21 -12.80
N GLU A 140 9.77 -3.35 -11.47
CA GLU A 140 8.70 -3.96 -10.68
C GLU A 140 7.40 -3.19 -10.87
N ALA A 141 7.44 -1.85 -10.84
CA ALA A 141 6.26 -1.00 -11.06
C ALA A 141 5.63 -1.16 -12.45
N TYR A 142 6.39 -1.66 -13.45
CA TYR A 142 5.88 -1.88 -14.80
C TYR A 142 5.34 -3.29 -15.05
N LYS A 143 5.49 -4.23 -14.10
CA LYS A 143 5.05 -5.62 -14.29
C LYS A 143 3.56 -5.75 -14.53
N MET A 144 2.73 -5.15 -13.69
CA MET A 144 1.26 -5.21 -13.86
C MET A 144 0.84 -4.61 -15.20
N ARG A 145 1.42 -3.47 -15.59
CA ARG A 145 1.16 -2.86 -16.92
C ARG A 145 1.45 -3.84 -18.05
N ASN A 146 2.61 -4.50 -18.02
CA ASN A 146 3.01 -5.44 -19.06
C ASN A 146 2.10 -6.69 -19.08
N VAL A 147 1.78 -7.25 -17.91
CA VAL A 147 0.86 -8.38 -17.78
C VAL A 147 -0.53 -8.03 -18.34
N LEU A 148 -1.07 -6.88 -17.98
CA LEU A 148 -2.38 -6.43 -18.46
C LEU A 148 -2.41 -6.19 -19.99
N GLN A 149 -1.28 -5.77 -20.59
CA GLN A 149 -1.17 -5.56 -22.03
C GLN A 149 -1.31 -6.86 -22.84
N GLU A 150 -0.90 -8.01 -22.28
CA GLU A 150 -1.07 -9.34 -22.89
C GLU A 150 -2.55 -9.75 -22.99
N PHE A 151 -3.42 -9.21 -22.14
CA PHE A 151 -4.88 -9.46 -22.23
C PHE A 151 -5.56 -8.57 -23.29
N VAL A 152 -4.95 -7.46 -23.70
CA VAL A 152 -5.51 -6.56 -24.74
C VAL A 152 -5.09 -6.99 -26.14
N ARG A 153 -3.85 -7.49 -26.28
CA ARG A 153 -3.35 -8.00 -27.56
C ARG A 153 -3.68 -9.48 -27.62
N HIS A 154 -4.61 -9.88 -28.49
CA HIS A 154 -4.82 -11.28 -28.83
C HIS A 154 -4.38 -11.53 -30.27
N PRO A 155 -3.07 -11.75 -30.54
CA PRO A 155 -2.63 -11.96 -31.92
C PRO A 155 -2.91 -13.38 -32.43
N ARG A 156 -3.33 -14.36 -31.59
CA ARG A 156 -3.27 -15.80 -31.95
C ARG A 156 -4.35 -16.75 -31.38
N ASP A 157 -5.55 -16.30 -30.96
CA ASP A 157 -6.58 -17.19 -30.36
C ASP A 157 -6.10 -18.04 -29.16
N GLN A 158 -4.93 -17.73 -28.59
CA GLN A 158 -4.38 -18.39 -27.42
C GLN A 158 -4.60 -17.49 -26.22
N THR A 159 -5.41 -17.95 -25.27
CA THR A 159 -5.55 -17.34 -23.95
C THR A 159 -4.22 -17.43 -23.20
N PRO A 160 -3.67 -16.32 -22.68
CA PRO A 160 -2.49 -16.36 -21.81
C PRO A 160 -2.82 -17.19 -20.57
N THR A 161 -2.03 -18.24 -20.30
CA THR A 161 -2.33 -19.15 -19.19
C THR A 161 -1.62 -18.74 -17.91
N ILE A 162 -0.29 -18.49 -17.94
CA ILE A 162 0.52 -18.00 -16.81
C ILE A 162 1.80 -17.35 -17.38
N LEU A 163 2.09 -16.08 -17.06
CA LEU A 163 3.36 -15.41 -17.38
C LEU A 163 4.19 -15.30 -16.10
N GLY A 164 5.18 -16.18 -15.93
CA GLY A 164 6.20 -16.02 -14.90
C GLY A 164 7.21 -14.96 -15.33
N LEU A 165 7.48 -13.98 -14.47
CA LEU A 165 8.55 -13.00 -14.69
C LEU A 165 9.81 -13.45 -13.95
N ARG A 166 10.98 -13.19 -14.54
CA ARG A 166 12.26 -13.48 -13.88
C ARG A 166 12.38 -12.61 -12.63
N GLU A 167 12.52 -13.25 -11.48
CA GLU A 167 12.76 -12.58 -10.20
C GLU A 167 14.24 -12.71 -9.83
N HIS A 168 14.84 -11.60 -9.39
CA HIS A 168 16.18 -11.59 -8.83
C HIS A 168 16.07 -11.52 -7.31
N ILE A 169 16.26 -12.67 -6.65
CA ILE A 169 16.22 -12.77 -5.18
C ILE A 169 17.63 -12.54 -4.64
N PHE A 170 17.79 -11.53 -3.79
CA PHE A 170 19.04 -11.26 -3.09
C PHE A 170 18.93 -11.83 -1.67
N THR A 171 19.59 -12.96 -1.42
CA THR A 171 19.68 -13.56 -0.08
C THR A 171 21.02 -13.20 0.58
N GLY A 172 20.98 -12.99 1.91
CA GLY A 172 22.04 -12.33 2.69
C GLY A 172 23.42 -12.98 2.70
N SER A 173 23.58 -14.22 2.25
CA SER A 173 24.87 -14.91 2.30
C SER A 173 25.78 -14.66 1.08
N VAL A 174 25.30 -13.99 0.02
CA VAL A 174 26.04 -13.96 -1.27
C VAL A 174 26.11 -12.60 -1.98
N SER A 175 25.52 -11.53 -1.43
CA SER A 175 25.53 -10.22 -2.10
C SER A 175 25.77 -9.07 -1.13
N SER A 176 26.73 -8.20 -1.49
CA SER A 176 26.98 -6.91 -0.81
C SER A 176 25.74 -5.99 -0.82
N LEU A 177 24.84 -6.16 -1.79
CA LEU A 177 23.57 -5.44 -1.86
C LEU A 177 22.59 -5.89 -0.78
N ALA A 178 22.63 -7.18 -0.40
CA ALA A 178 21.75 -7.72 0.63
C ALA A 178 22.10 -7.19 2.03
N GLY A 179 23.38 -6.86 2.28
CA GLY A 179 23.82 -6.20 3.50
C GLY A 179 23.46 -4.71 3.59
N PHE A 180 23.19 -4.05 2.45
CA PHE A 180 22.75 -2.65 2.43
C PHE A 180 21.25 -2.51 2.75
N MET A 181 20.44 -3.51 2.40
CA MET A 181 18.98 -3.54 2.66
C MET A 181 18.60 -4.12 4.04
N SER A 182 19.58 -4.49 4.88
CA SER A 182 19.35 -5.10 6.19
C SER A 182 19.59 -4.14 7.37
N TYR A 183 19.82 -2.85 7.12
CA TYR A 183 20.03 -1.81 8.14
C TYR A 183 18.97 -0.72 8.06
#